data_AF-A0AAW1YJ26-F1
#
_entry.id   AF-A0AAW1YJ26-F1
#
_cell.length_a   1.000
_cell.length_b   1.000
_cell.length_c   1.000
_cell.angle_alpha   90.00
_cell.angle_beta   90.00
_cell.angle_gamma   90.00
#
_symmetry.space_group_name_H-M   'P 1'
#
loop_
_entity.id
_entity.type
_entity.pdbx_description
1 polymer ?
#
loop_
_entity_poly.entity_id
_entity_poly.type
_entity_poly.pdbx_seq_one_letter_code
_entity_poly.pdbx_strand_id
1 'polypeptide(L)'
;MGDSAMVQIGRKSSIESEPRTLRVNQIQYAREVAEFVMNTKSMDEAKRIFTKGLEPVASVMKQNGDEMRDSIDEFENSEDDYFRLTELRDVVSAPF
;
A
#
# COMPACT_ATOMS: atom_id res chain seq x y z
N MET A 1 -39.42 -31.75 -10.20
CA MET A 1 -38.00 -31.91 -10.58
C MET A 1 -37.30 -30.59 -10.34
N GLY A 2 -36.47 -30.49 -9.31
CA GLY A 2 -35.67 -29.30 -9.03
C GLY A 2 -34.23 -29.56 -9.45
N ASP A 3 -33.84 -29.05 -10.62
CA ASP A 3 -32.43 -28.97 -10.98
C ASP A 3 -31.89 -27.65 -10.44
N SER A 4 -31.36 -27.69 -9.22
CA SER A 4 -30.45 -26.66 -8.74
C SER A 4 -29.19 -26.75 -9.60
N ALA A 5 -29.16 -25.95 -10.67
CA ALA A 5 -27.97 -25.70 -11.45
C ALA A 5 -26.89 -25.20 -10.48
N MET A 6 -25.96 -26.11 -10.12
CA MET A 6 -24.79 -25.78 -9.33
C MET A 6 -23.99 -24.75 -10.14
N VAL A 7 -24.14 -23.48 -9.80
CA VAL A 7 -23.30 -22.41 -10.32
C VAL A 7 -21.90 -22.75 -9.87
N GLN A 8 -21.13 -23.35 -10.77
CA GLN A 8 -19.74 -23.71 -10.55
C GLN A 8 -18.99 -22.38 -10.43
N ILE A 9 -18.86 -21.88 -9.20
CA ILE A 9 -18.13 -20.67 -8.89
C ILE A 9 -16.73 -20.88 -9.47
N GLY A 10 -16.40 -20.13 -10.53
CA GLY A 10 -15.08 -20.13 -11.16
C GLY A 10 -14.06 -19.51 -10.21
N ARG A 11 -13.76 -20.22 -9.11
CA ARG A 11 -12.76 -19.83 -8.12
C ARG A 11 -11.40 -19.85 -8.81
N LYS A 12 -10.98 -18.70 -9.33
CA LYS A 12 -9.57 -18.47 -9.70
C LYS A 12 -8.78 -18.42 -8.40
N SER A 13 -7.58 -18.99 -8.37
CA SER A 13 -6.74 -18.90 -7.17
C SER A 13 -6.33 -17.44 -6.98
N SER A 14 -6.51 -16.89 -5.78
CA SER A 14 -6.15 -15.48 -5.48
C SER A 14 -4.70 -15.15 -5.87
N ILE A 15 -3.81 -16.15 -5.83
CA ILE A 15 -2.41 -16.04 -6.23
C ILE A 15 -2.18 -15.58 -7.69
N GLU A 16 -3.13 -15.81 -8.60
CA GLU A 16 -3.02 -15.36 -10.00
C GLU A 16 -3.48 -13.91 -10.18
N SER A 17 -4.31 -13.41 -9.25
CA SER A 17 -4.80 -12.02 -9.23
C SER A 17 -3.95 -11.09 -8.36
N GLU A 18 -3.04 -11.64 -7.56
CA GLU A 18 -2.19 -10.85 -6.67
C GLU A 18 -1.04 -10.19 -7.43
N PRO A 19 -0.67 -8.95 -7.06
CA PRO A 19 0.52 -8.31 -7.61
C PRO A 19 1.76 -9.13 -7.24
N ARG A 20 2.59 -9.45 -8.24
CA ARG A 20 3.85 -10.16 -8.01
C ARG A 20 4.75 -9.34 -7.08
N THR A 21 5.08 -9.92 -5.94
CA THR A 21 6.06 -9.37 -5.00
C THR A 21 7.48 -9.57 -5.52
N LEU A 22 8.39 -8.65 -5.17
CA LEU A 22 9.81 -8.78 -5.48
C LEU A 22 10.44 -9.97 -4.75
N ARG A 23 11.41 -10.64 -5.39
CA ARG A 23 12.27 -11.64 -4.73
C ARG A 23 13.28 -10.95 -3.81
N VAL A 24 13.84 -11.70 -2.85
CA VAL A 24 14.81 -11.18 -1.86
C VAL A 24 15.98 -10.44 -2.49
N ASN A 25 16.58 -10.99 -3.55
CA ASN A 25 17.68 -10.35 -4.27
C ASN A 25 17.25 -9.03 -4.95
N GLN A 26 16.01 -8.96 -5.44
CA GLN A 26 15.46 -7.74 -6.04
C GLN A 26 15.18 -6.67 -4.97
N ILE A 27 14.76 -7.07 -3.77
CA ILE A 27 14.60 -6.16 -2.64
C ILE A 27 15.94 -5.57 -2.21
N GLN A 28 16.98 -6.40 -2.09
CA GLN A 28 18.33 -5.94 -1.75
C GLN A 28 18.87 -4.97 -2.80
N TYR A 29 18.76 -5.34 -4.08
CA TYR A 29 19.16 -4.46 -5.17
C TYR A 29 18.37 -3.15 -5.19
N ALA A 30 17.05 -3.20 -5.01
CA ALA A 30 16.22 -1.99 -4.95
C ALA A 30 16.62 -1.07 -3.79
N ARG A 31 17.01 -1.64 -2.65
CA ARG A 31 17.51 -0.89 -1.49
C ARG A 31 18.80 -0.14 -1.84
N GLU A 32 19.78 -0.82 -2.43
CA GLU A 32 21.06 -0.21 -2.82
C GLU A 32 20.86 0.93 -3.83
N VAL A 33 19.99 0.71 -4.83
CA VAL A 33 19.67 1.74 -5.82
C VAL A 33 18.93 2.92 -5.17
N ALA A 34 18.01 2.66 -4.25
CA ALA A 34 17.30 3.73 -3.54
C ALA A 34 18.27 4.57 -2.70
N GLU A 35 19.20 3.94 -1.99
CA GLU A 35 20.25 4.64 -1.23
C GLU A 35 21.14 5.49 -2.15
N PHE A 36 21.56 4.95 -3.29
CA PHE A 36 22.33 5.71 -4.28
C PHE A 36 21.57 6.95 -4.77
N VAL A 37 20.27 6.84 -5.08
CA VAL A 37 19.45 7.98 -5.52
C VAL A 37 19.36 9.03 -4.42
N MET A 38 19.09 8.63 -3.18
CA MET A 38 18.97 9.56 -2.05
C MET A 38 20.27 10.30 -1.74
N ASN A 39 21.42 9.65 -1.92
CA ASN A 39 22.72 10.22 -1.62
C ASN A 39 23.28 11.09 -2.76
N THR A 40 22.84 10.88 -4.01
CA THR A 40 23.42 11.56 -5.19
C THR A 40 22.51 12.57 -5.86
N LYS A 41 21.19 12.48 -5.65
CA LYS A 41 20.20 13.33 -6.31
C LYS A 41 19.67 14.39 -5.36
N SER A 42 19.22 15.51 -5.94
CA SER A 42 18.45 16.50 -5.18
C SER A 42 17.11 15.91 -4.75
N MET A 43 16.51 16.48 -3.71
CA MET A 43 15.22 16.00 -3.18
C MET A 43 14.11 15.99 -4.24
N ASP A 44 14.02 17.03 -5.09
CA ASP A 44 13.03 17.11 -6.16
C ASP A 44 13.23 16.03 -7.24
N GLU A 45 14.50 15.76 -7.60
CA GLU A 45 14.82 14.71 -8.57
C GLU A 45 14.55 13.32 -8.00
N ALA A 46 14.93 13.07 -6.74
CA ALA A 46 14.65 11.82 -6.05
C ALA A 46 13.14 11.57 -5.97
N LYS A 47 12.36 12.59 -5.57
CA LYS A 47 10.89 12.52 -5.54
C LYS A 47 10.33 12.13 -6.90
N ARG A 48 10.76 12.79 -7.98
CA ARG A 48 10.34 12.47 -9.35
C ARG A 48 10.67 11.03 -9.73
N ILE A 49 11.84 10.51 -9.34
CA ILE A 49 12.24 9.12 -9.64
C ILE A 49 11.30 8.13 -8.93
N PHE A 50 11.09 8.30 -7.63
CA PHE A 50 10.29 7.36 -6.83
C PHE A 50 8.79 7.39 -7.15
N THR A 51 8.26 8.52 -7.61
CA THR A 51 6.83 8.66 -7.90
C THR A 51 6.49 8.55 -9.38
N LYS A 52 7.46 8.27 -10.26
CA LYS A 52 7.21 8.20 -11.70
C LYS A 52 6.25 7.04 -12.02
N GLY A 53 5.11 7.37 -12.61
CA GLY A 53 4.10 6.39 -13.03
C GLY A 53 3.20 5.88 -11.91
N LEU A 54 3.29 6.46 -10.71
CA LEU A 54 2.31 6.23 -9.64
C LEU A 54 1.15 7.21 -9.78
N GLU A 55 -0.06 6.73 -9.52
CA GLU A 55 -1.25 7.55 -9.40
C GLU A 55 -1.68 7.66 -7.92
N PRO A 56 -2.09 8.85 -7.44
CA PRO A 56 -2.64 9.00 -6.10
C PRO A 56 -3.90 8.14 -5.93
N VAL A 57 -4.07 7.46 -4.80
CA VAL A 57 -5.26 6.60 -4.56
C VAL A 57 -6.58 7.38 -4.73
N ALA A 58 -6.60 8.67 -4.39
CA ALA A 58 -7.75 9.54 -4.59
C ALA A 58 -8.17 9.71 -6.06
N SER A 59 -7.29 9.46 -7.05
CA SER A 59 -7.67 9.51 -8.47
C SER A 59 -8.56 8.34 -8.88
N VAL A 60 -8.44 7.19 -8.20
CA VAL A 60 -9.20 5.96 -8.49
C VAL A 60 -10.63 6.03 -7.94
N MET A 61 -10.88 6.87 -6.93
CA MET A 61 -12.16 7.00 -6.25
C MET A 61 -13.21 7.82 -7.04
N LYS A 62 -12.83 8.36 -8.21
CA LYS A 62 -13.74 9.12 -9.08
C LYS A 62 -14.67 8.22 -9.87
N GLN A 63 -15.61 7.53 -9.21
CA GLN A 63 -16.81 7.01 -9.88
C GLN A 63 -17.93 6.42 -8.99
N ASN A 64 -17.93 6.58 -7.66
CA ASN A 64 -19.13 6.26 -6.87
C ASN A 64 -19.30 7.35 -5.81
N GLY A 65 -20.36 8.14 -5.94
CA GLY A 65 -20.64 9.33 -5.13
C GLY A 65 -21.00 9.01 -3.69
N ASP A 66 -20.02 8.62 -2.89
CA ASP A 66 -20.09 8.73 -1.44
C ASP A 66 -18.83 9.49 -0.98
N GLU A 67 -19.00 10.78 -0.71
CA GLU A 67 -17.96 11.65 -0.17
C GLU A 67 -17.65 11.21 1.27
N MET A 68 -16.75 10.25 1.43
CA MET A 68 -16.09 10.05 2.71
C MET A 68 -15.18 11.25 2.94
N ARG A 69 -15.64 12.18 3.77
CA ARG A 69 -14.87 13.35 4.23
C ARG A 69 -13.65 12.87 5.01
N ASP A 70 -12.52 12.71 4.32
CA ASP A 70 -11.21 12.51 4.93
C ASP A 70 -10.79 13.83 5.58
N SER A 71 -11.08 13.97 6.88
CA SER A 71 -10.55 15.08 7.67
C SER A 71 -9.12 14.71 8.10
N ILE A 72 -8.24 14.56 7.11
CA ILE A 72 -6.79 14.59 7.31
C ILE A 72 -6.41 16.07 7.41
N ASP A 73 -6.62 16.61 8.60
CA ASP A 73 -6.04 17.90 9.01
C ASP A 73 -4.52 17.82 8.82
N GLU A 74 -3.92 18.91 8.39
CA GLU A 74 -2.53 19.01 7.93
C GLU A 74 -1.55 18.27 8.85
N PHE A 75 -0.79 17.33 8.27
CA PHE A 75 0.23 16.53 8.95
C PHE A 75 1.40 17.42 9.41
N GLU A 76 1.22 18.13 10.52
CA GLU A 76 2.32 18.70 11.29
C GLU A 76 3.06 17.54 11.99
N ASN A 77 4.27 17.23 11.48
CA ASN A 77 5.21 16.31 12.13
C ASN A 77 5.52 16.82 13.55
N SER A 78 4.79 16.34 14.55
CA SER A 78 5.12 16.51 15.96
C SER A 78 5.52 15.15 16.53
N GLU A 79 6.61 15.11 17.30
CA GLU A 79 7.20 13.90 17.88
C GLU A 79 6.22 13.12 18.78
N ASP A 80 5.11 13.75 19.20
CA ASP A 80 4.01 13.15 19.97
C ASP A 80 3.23 12.05 19.22
N ASP A 81 3.25 12.05 17.88
CA ASP A 81 2.44 11.08 17.09
C ASP A 81 3.09 9.68 17.02
N TYR A 82 4.40 9.57 17.27
CA TYR A 82 5.08 8.28 17.42
C TYR A 82 4.59 7.51 18.65
N PHE A 83 4.18 8.21 19.71
CA PHE A 83 3.65 7.57 20.92
C PHE A 83 2.27 6.95 20.70
N ARG A 84 1.39 7.61 19.94
CA ARG A 84 0.02 7.14 19.65
C ARG A 84 -0.02 5.89 18.78
N LEU A 85 0.88 5.79 17.79
CA LEU A 85 1.02 4.57 16.97
C LEU A 85 1.59 3.38 17.75
N THR A 86 2.31 3.64 18.84
CA THR A 86 2.88 2.60 19.70
C THR A 86 1.82 2.04 20.65
N GLU A 87 0.89 2.87 21.14
CA GLU A 87 -0.24 2.43 21.97
C GLU A 87 -1.28 1.57 21.22
N LEU A 88 -1.42 1.72 19.90
CA LEU A 88 -2.37 0.95 19.09
C LEU A 88 -1.88 -0.46 18.70
N ARG A 89 -0.64 -0.83 19.06
CA ARG A 89 -0.16 -2.20 18.83
C ARG A 89 -0.56 -3.11 19.98
N ASP A 90 -1.83 -3.52 20.00
CA ASP A 90 -2.24 -4.71 20.74
C ASP A 90 -1.76 -5.97 20.00
N VAL A 91 -0.45 -6.23 20.09
CA VAL A 91 0.21 -7.42 19.53
C VAL A 91 0.33 -8.55 20.55
N VAL A 92 -0.27 -8.42 21.73
CA VAL A 92 0.02 -9.30 22.87
C VAL A 92 -1.02 -10.42 23.06
N SER A 93 -2.08 -10.50 22.24
CA SER A 93 -3.14 -11.51 22.46
C SER A 93 -3.61 -12.30 21.23
N ALA A 94 -2.79 -12.49 20.20
CA ALA A 94 -3.13 -13.45 19.14
C ALA A 94 -2.66 -14.88 19.52
N PRO A 95 -3.56 -15.84 19.78
CA PRO A 95 -3.18 -17.23 20.02
C PRO A 95 -2.69 -17.92 18.73
N PHE A 96 -1.87 -18.96 18.89
CA PHE A 96 -1.44 -19.87 17.82
C PHE A 96 -2.53 -20.89 17.48
#